data_AF-A0A957FX98-F1
#
_entry.id   AF-A0A957FX98-F1
#
_cell.length_a   1.000
_cell.length_b   1.000
_cell.length_c   1.000
_cell.angle_alpha   90.00
_cell.angle_beta   90.00
_cell.angle_gamma   90.00
#
_symmetry.space_group_name_H-M   'P 1'
#
loop_
_entity.id
_entity.type
_entity.pdbx_description
1 polymer ?
#
loop_
_entity_poly.entity_id
_entity_poly.type
_entity_poly.pdbx_seq_one_letter_code
_entity_poly.pdbx_strand_id
1 'polypeptide(L)'
;MATTYLSPGVYVEEVDRGTKPIQGVGTSTTGFVGITAEASIKRRDPNTGELVVVESRLNRPTLVTSWMNYTSIFGEFADGAYLPDAIYGYFANGGGACYVTSIRALSESREEATAASVDVPSSKGTSFTAV
;
A
#
# COMPACT_ATOMS: atom_id res chain seq x y z
N MET A 1 17.00 42.11 -5.24
CA MET A 1 17.38 43.37 -5.89
C MET A 1 17.09 44.50 -4.92
N ALA A 2 18.02 45.43 -4.70
CA ALA A 2 17.86 46.50 -3.72
C ALA A 2 16.70 47.44 -4.14
N THR A 3 15.67 47.53 -3.32
CA THR A 3 14.59 48.52 -3.42
C THR A 3 15.11 49.86 -2.94
N THR A 4 15.47 50.74 -3.88
CA THR A 4 15.80 52.13 -3.56
C THR A 4 14.50 52.90 -3.37
N TYR A 5 14.20 53.27 -2.11
CA TYR A 5 13.04 54.07 -1.74
C TYR A 5 13.35 55.56 -1.99
N LEU A 6 12.62 56.17 -2.94
CA LEU A 6 12.88 57.53 -3.45
C LEU A 6 11.96 58.61 -2.86
N SER A 7 11.11 58.27 -1.88
CA SER A 7 10.29 59.25 -1.16
C SER A 7 10.25 58.96 0.34
N PRO A 8 10.22 60.00 1.20
CA PRO A 8 10.09 59.82 2.64
C PRO A 8 8.74 59.15 2.95
N GLY A 9 8.77 57.92 3.45
CA GLY A 9 7.57 57.13 3.74
C GLY A 9 7.89 55.81 4.43
N VAL A 10 6.87 55.18 5.02
CA VAL A 10 6.98 53.84 5.61
C VAL A 10 6.61 52.83 4.53
N TYR A 11 7.54 51.92 4.23
CA TYR A 11 7.33 50.83 3.28
C TYR A 11 7.32 49.51 4.04
N VAL A 12 6.21 48.76 3.90
CA VAL A 12 6.08 47.43 4.47
C VAL A 12 6.50 46.43 3.39
N GLU A 13 7.56 45.68 3.65
CA GLU A 13 7.93 44.52 2.85
C GLU A 13 7.57 43.27 3.63
N GLU A 14 6.64 42.47 3.10
CA GLU A 14 6.39 41.13 3.62
C GLU A 14 7.55 40.22 3.20
N VAL A 15 8.61 40.21 4.01
CA VAL A 15 9.66 39.21 3.87
C VAL A 15 9.13 37.95 4.53
N ASP A 16 8.91 36.87 3.75
CA ASP A 16 8.53 35.56 4.26
C ASP A 16 9.68 34.97 5.10
N ARG A 17 9.77 35.41 6.35
CA ARG A 17 10.73 34.95 7.36
C ARG A 17 10.04 33.96 8.29
N GLY A 18 9.57 32.87 7.72
CA GLY A 18 9.21 31.67 8.47
C GLY A 18 10.20 30.55 8.19
N THR A 19 10.97 30.11 9.18
CA THR A 19 11.58 28.79 9.09
C THR A 19 10.43 27.78 9.03
N LYS A 20 10.27 27.06 7.91
CA LYS A 20 9.29 25.98 7.82
C LYS A 20 9.55 25.00 8.96
N PRO A 21 8.64 24.85 9.95
CA PRO A 21 8.85 23.94 11.05
C PRO A 21 9.02 22.51 10.54
N ILE A 22 9.95 21.76 11.13
CA ILE A 22 10.11 20.33 10.82
C ILE A 22 8.89 19.61 11.41
N GLN A 23 8.05 19.06 10.53
CA GLN A 23 6.91 18.27 10.93
C GLN A 23 7.36 16.90 11.44
N GLY A 24 6.78 16.45 12.54
CA GLY A 24 6.94 15.06 12.97
C GLY A 24 6.36 14.13 11.92
N VAL A 25 7.15 13.19 11.43
CA VAL A 25 6.71 12.12 10.52
C VAL A 25 6.59 10.81 11.28
N GLY A 26 5.63 9.97 10.89
CA GLY A 26 5.46 8.65 11.50
C GLY A 26 6.70 7.79 11.29
N THR A 27 7.29 7.28 12.37
CA THR A 27 8.53 6.50 12.35
C THR A 27 8.30 4.99 12.21
N SER A 28 7.05 4.54 12.09
CA SER A 28 6.68 3.13 12.14
C SER A 28 5.57 2.77 11.13
N THR A 29 5.89 2.79 9.84
CA THR A 29 4.99 2.28 8.79
C THR A 29 5.48 0.92 8.33
N THR A 30 4.81 -0.14 8.77
CA THR A 30 5.15 -1.53 8.41
C THR A 30 4.61 -1.89 7.03
N GLY A 31 5.37 -2.69 6.28
CA GLY A 31 4.92 -3.31 5.04
C GLY A 31 4.75 -4.82 5.23
N PHE A 32 3.58 -5.35 4.85
CA PHE A 32 3.25 -6.77 4.86
C PHE A 32 3.14 -7.29 3.43
N VAL A 33 3.74 -8.45 3.19
CA VAL A 33 3.74 -9.10 1.88
C VAL A 33 3.40 -10.57 2.08
N GLY A 34 2.40 -11.08 1.36
CA GLY A 34 2.00 -12.48 1.51
C GLY A 34 0.77 -12.86 0.69
N ILE A 35 0.18 -14.01 1.05
CA ILE A 35 -1.02 -14.56 0.43
C ILE A 35 -2.24 -14.09 1.22
N THR A 36 -3.27 -13.63 0.53
CA THR A 36 -4.54 -13.17 1.12
C THR A 36 -5.72 -14.01 0.64
N ALA A 37 -6.87 -13.89 1.31
CA ALA A 37 -8.09 -14.54 0.87
C ALA A 37 -8.52 -13.96 -0.49
N GLU A 38 -8.68 -12.64 -0.53
CA GLU A 38 -9.09 -11.84 -1.68
C GLU A 38 -8.05 -10.75 -1.97
N ALA A 39 -8.12 -10.13 -3.13
CA ALA A 39 -7.28 -8.98 -3.45
C ALA A 39 -8.01 -8.01 -4.37
N SER A 40 -9.27 -7.70 -4.06
CA SER A 40 -10.11 -6.83 -4.88
C SER A 40 -10.86 -5.79 -4.05
N ILE A 41 -10.96 -4.58 -4.58
CA ILE A 41 -11.87 -3.58 -4.05
C ILE A 41 -13.24 -3.86 -4.65
N LYS A 42 -14.16 -4.32 -3.79
CA LYS A 42 -15.54 -4.55 -4.15
C LYS A 42 -16.35 -3.27 -3.94
N ARG A 43 -17.08 -2.84 -4.96
CA ARG A 43 -18.09 -1.78 -4.82
C ARG A 43 -19.45 -2.40 -5.08
N ARG A 44 -20.43 -1.99 -4.29
CA ARG A 44 -21.82 -2.33 -4.55
C ARG A 44 -22.29 -1.57 -5.79
N ASP A 45 -22.77 -2.30 -6.80
CA ASP A 45 -23.37 -1.70 -7.99
C ASP A 45 -24.69 -1.00 -7.61
N PRO A 46 -24.89 0.28 -7.98
CA PRO A 46 -26.14 1.01 -7.73
C PRO A 46 -27.39 0.39 -8.36
N ASN A 47 -27.26 -0.39 -9.43
CA ASN A 47 -28.40 -0.90 -10.21
C ASN A 47 -28.81 -2.31 -9.81
N THR A 48 -27.85 -3.18 -9.45
CA THR A 48 -28.08 -4.59 -9.13
C THR A 48 -27.85 -4.92 -7.66
N GLY A 49 -27.21 -4.03 -6.89
CA GLY A 49 -26.94 -4.23 -5.47
C GLY A 49 -25.89 -5.32 -5.17
N GLU A 50 -25.30 -5.92 -6.21
CA GLU A 50 -24.27 -6.95 -6.12
C GLU A 50 -22.88 -6.32 -5.92
N LEU A 51 -21.97 -7.05 -5.28
CA LEU A 51 -20.59 -6.62 -5.09
C LEU A 51 -19.80 -6.91 -6.35
N VAL A 52 -19.56 -5.87 -7.15
CA VAL A 52 -18.73 -5.97 -8.36
C VAL A 52 -17.29 -5.61 -8.01
N VAL A 53 -16.36 -6.42 -8.49
CA VAL A 53 -14.92 -6.15 -8.40
C VAL A 53 -14.59 -4.93 -9.27
N VAL A 54 -14.25 -3.80 -8.65
CA VAL A 54 -13.92 -2.56 -9.36
C VAL A 54 -12.46 -2.52 -9.78
N GLU A 55 -11.59 -2.99 -8.89
CA GLU A 55 -10.15 -2.95 -9.11
C GLU A 55 -9.48 -4.12 -8.38
N SER A 56 -8.60 -4.84 -9.08
CA SER A 56 -7.70 -5.80 -8.43
C SER A 56 -6.51 -5.06 -7.78
N ARG A 57 -6.21 -5.45 -6.54
CA ARG A 57 -5.07 -5.03 -5.72
C ARG A 57 -3.99 -6.09 -5.62
N LEU A 58 -4.05 -7.12 -6.46
CA LEU A 58 -2.97 -8.09 -6.58
C LEU A 58 -1.66 -7.39 -6.98
N ASN A 59 -0.57 -7.70 -6.28
CA ASN A 59 0.76 -7.11 -6.46
C ASN A 59 0.82 -5.58 -6.33
N ARG A 60 -0.22 -4.94 -5.75
CA ARG A 60 -0.25 -3.49 -5.53
C ARG A 60 -0.20 -3.17 -4.03
N PRO A 61 0.80 -2.39 -3.56
CA PRO A 61 0.85 -1.96 -2.17
C PRO A 61 -0.34 -1.06 -1.86
N THR A 62 -1.18 -1.49 -0.95
CA THR A 62 -2.38 -0.76 -0.54
C THR A 62 -2.27 -0.35 0.91
N LEU A 63 -2.60 0.92 1.19
CA LEU A 63 -2.59 1.46 2.55
C LEU A 63 -3.78 0.89 3.33
N VAL A 64 -3.48 0.24 4.46
CA VAL A 64 -4.45 -0.33 5.38
C VAL A 64 -4.29 0.36 6.72
N THR A 65 -5.39 0.94 7.21
CA THR A 65 -5.39 1.74 8.45
C THR A 65 -6.07 1.05 9.63
N SER A 66 -6.80 -0.03 9.39
CA SER A 66 -7.48 -0.82 10.42
C SER A 66 -7.75 -2.24 9.93
N TRP A 67 -8.03 -3.15 10.86
CA TRP A 67 -8.44 -4.52 10.52
C TRP A 67 -9.71 -4.55 9.63
N MET A 68 -10.68 -3.68 9.88
CA MET A 68 -11.89 -3.61 9.06
C MET A 68 -11.61 -3.13 7.63
N ASN A 69 -10.66 -2.21 7.48
CA ASN A 69 -10.17 -1.80 6.16
C ASN A 69 -9.50 -3.00 5.45
N TYR A 70 -8.66 -3.75 6.17
CA TYR A 70 -8.04 -4.97 5.64
C TYR A 70 -9.09 -5.97 5.13
N THR A 71 -10.05 -6.36 5.97
CA THR A 71 -11.03 -7.40 5.60
C THR A 71 -11.92 -6.98 4.45
N SER A 72 -12.17 -5.68 4.27
CA SER A 72 -12.94 -5.17 3.14
C SER A 72 -12.26 -5.30 1.77
N ILE A 73 -10.91 -5.38 1.73
CA ILE A 73 -10.11 -5.41 0.50
C ILE A 73 -9.50 -6.81 0.27
N PHE A 74 -8.99 -7.41 1.34
CA PHE A 74 -8.21 -8.64 1.30
C PHE A 74 -8.94 -9.87 1.86
N GLY A 75 -10.17 -9.68 2.34
CA GLY A 75 -10.97 -10.72 2.97
C GLY A 75 -10.55 -11.03 4.42
N GLU A 76 -11.24 -11.97 5.03
CA GLU A 76 -10.98 -12.42 6.40
C GLU A 76 -9.89 -13.50 6.45
N PHE A 77 -9.95 -14.36 7.47
CA PHE A 77 -9.08 -15.52 7.61
C PHE A 77 -9.39 -16.53 6.50
N ALA A 78 -8.33 -17.04 5.87
CA ALA A 78 -8.44 -18.08 4.85
C ALA A 78 -7.44 -19.19 5.13
N ASP A 79 -7.87 -20.43 4.95
CA ASP A 79 -7.01 -21.59 5.09
C ASP A 79 -5.91 -21.55 4.01
N GLY A 80 -4.65 -21.72 4.41
CA GLY A 80 -3.48 -21.55 3.56
C GLY A 80 -2.94 -20.12 3.40
N ALA A 81 -3.55 -19.11 4.05
CA ALA A 81 -3.02 -17.75 4.13
C ALA A 81 -2.73 -17.35 5.58
N TYR A 82 -1.46 -17.10 5.90
CA TYR A 82 -1.02 -16.65 7.23
C TYR A 82 -0.95 -15.11 7.37
N LEU A 83 -1.10 -14.38 6.25
CA LEU A 83 -1.06 -12.92 6.26
C LEU A 83 -2.20 -12.28 7.07
N PRO A 84 -3.46 -12.77 6.99
CA PRO A 84 -4.55 -12.28 7.82
C PRO A 84 -4.25 -12.38 9.33
N ASP A 85 -3.69 -13.49 9.80
CA ASP A 85 -3.33 -13.69 11.21
C ASP A 85 -2.27 -12.70 11.68
N ALA A 86 -1.22 -12.50 10.88
CA ALA A 86 -0.14 -11.57 11.19
C ALA A 86 -0.63 -10.12 11.27
N ILE A 87 -1.49 -9.72 10.34
CA ILE A 87 -2.05 -8.36 10.29
C ILE A 87 -3.04 -8.14 11.43
N TYR A 88 -3.89 -9.13 11.72
CA TYR A 88 -4.78 -9.09 12.88
C TYR A 88 -3.98 -8.89 14.17
N GLY A 89 -2.93 -9.70 14.38
CA GLY A 89 -2.04 -9.57 15.52
C GLY A 89 -1.36 -8.20 15.58
N TYR A 90 -0.88 -7.67 14.45
CA TYR A 90 -0.27 -6.35 14.40
C TYR A 90 -1.22 -5.23 14.86
N PHE A 91 -2.46 -5.21 14.36
CA PHE A 91 -3.46 -4.23 14.80
C PHE A 91 -3.89 -4.46 16.26
N ALA A 92 -4.01 -5.71 16.70
CA ALA A 92 -4.33 -6.04 18.09
C ALA A 92 -3.23 -5.59 19.08
N ASN A 93 -1.98 -5.56 18.65
CA ASN A 93 -0.84 -5.05 19.43
C ASN A 93 -0.67 -3.52 19.37
N GLY A 94 -1.66 -2.78 18.82
CA GLY A 94 -1.59 -1.32 18.69
C GLY A 94 -0.79 -0.82 17.49
N GLY A 95 -0.58 -1.68 16.48
CA GLY A 95 0.02 -1.29 15.22
C GLY A 95 -0.77 -0.18 14.51
N GLY A 96 -0.04 0.80 13.97
CA GLY A 96 -0.62 1.90 13.20
C GLY A 96 -0.88 1.53 11.74
N ALA A 97 -0.99 2.52 10.86
CA ALA A 97 -1.17 2.28 9.43
C ALA A 97 -0.03 1.42 8.85
N CYS A 98 -0.39 0.49 7.97
CA CYS A 98 0.56 -0.40 7.29
C CYS A 98 0.25 -0.47 5.79
N TYR A 99 1.24 -0.86 5.01
CA TYR A 99 1.04 -1.23 3.61
C TYR A 99 0.92 -2.74 3.48
N VAL A 100 -0.02 -3.19 2.69
CA VAL A 100 -0.22 -4.62 2.41
C VAL A 100 -0.13 -4.83 0.91
N THR A 101 0.72 -5.78 0.51
CA THR A 101 0.81 -6.27 -0.86
C THR A 101 0.45 -7.75 -0.88
N SER A 102 -0.67 -8.08 -1.53
CA SER A 102 -1.02 -9.48 -1.79
C SER A 102 -0.27 -10.00 -3.01
N ILE A 103 0.49 -11.08 -2.85
CA ILE A 103 1.16 -11.79 -3.96
C ILE A 103 0.18 -12.76 -4.63
N ARG A 104 -0.81 -13.24 -3.90
CA ARG A 104 -1.77 -14.24 -4.35
C ARG A 104 -3.07 -14.12 -3.55
N ALA A 105 -4.19 -14.10 -4.26
CA ALA A 105 -5.52 -14.28 -3.69
C ALA A 105 -5.92 -15.75 -3.84
N LEU A 106 -6.52 -16.33 -2.79
CA LEU A 106 -6.95 -17.73 -2.76
C LEU A 106 -8.34 -17.93 -3.40
N SER A 107 -9.26 -16.99 -3.20
CA SER A 107 -10.64 -17.09 -3.71
C SER A 107 -10.85 -16.45 -5.09
N GLU A 108 -9.90 -15.62 -5.54
CA GLU A 108 -9.94 -15.02 -6.88
C GLU A 108 -9.09 -15.87 -7.83
N SER A 109 -9.74 -16.46 -8.83
CA SER A 109 -9.06 -17.21 -9.88
C SER A 109 -8.12 -16.29 -10.65
N ARG A 110 -6.85 -16.70 -10.71
CA ARG A 110 -5.75 -16.07 -11.46
C ARG A 110 -6.21 -15.71 -12.88
N GLU A 111 -6.37 -14.41 -13.19
CA GLU A 111 -5.90 -13.94 -14.50
C GLU A 111 -4.41 -14.22 -14.51
N GLU A 112 -3.94 -15.05 -15.47
CA GLU A 112 -2.60 -15.60 -15.56
C GLU A 112 -1.50 -14.61 -15.13
N ALA A 113 -1.17 -14.61 -13.83
CA ALA A 113 -0.01 -13.86 -13.36
C ALA A 113 1.19 -14.47 -14.06
N THR A 114 1.81 -13.74 -14.99
CA THR A 114 3.01 -14.18 -15.68
C THR A 114 4.05 -14.50 -14.61
N ALA A 115 4.33 -15.79 -14.41
CA ALA A 115 5.40 -16.22 -13.54
C ALA A 115 6.70 -15.59 -14.05
N ALA A 116 7.37 -14.81 -13.20
CA ALA A 116 8.66 -14.25 -13.56
C ALA A 116 9.70 -15.38 -13.50
N SER A 117 9.96 -16.01 -14.64
CA SER A 117 11.03 -16.98 -14.78
C SER A 117 12.38 -16.25 -14.79
N VAL A 118 13.22 -16.51 -13.79
CA VAL A 118 14.63 -16.08 -13.81
C VAL A 118 15.48 -17.31 -14.02
N ASP A 119 16.18 -17.35 -15.16
CA ASP A 119 17.23 -18.34 -15.40
C ASP A 119 18.46 -17.95 -14.57
N VAL A 120 18.79 -18.75 -13.56
CA VAL A 120 20.04 -18.60 -12.81
C VAL A 120 21.16 -19.25 -13.61
N PRO A 121 22.11 -18.48 -14.19
CA PRO A 121 23.20 -19.07 -14.94
C PRO A 121 24.16 -19.77 -13.98
N SER A 122 24.21 -21.10 -14.03
CA SER A 122 25.23 -21.90 -13.35
C SER A 122 26.44 -22.05 -14.26
N SER A 123 27.63 -21.77 -13.74
CA SER A 123 28.89 -21.95 -14.49
C SER A 123 29.31 -23.42 -14.62
N LYS A 124 28.72 -24.35 -13.84
CA LYS A 124 28.99 -25.81 -13.89
C LYS A 124 27.80 -26.64 -13.36
N GLY A 125 26.68 -26.72 -14.10
CA GLY A 125 25.57 -27.63 -13.79
C GLY A 125 24.21 -27.13 -14.29
N THR A 126 23.21 -28.01 -14.32
CA THR A 126 21.86 -27.76 -14.84
C THR A 126 21.20 -26.52 -14.22
N SER A 127 20.77 -25.59 -15.08
CA SER A 127 19.90 -24.48 -14.73
C SER A 127 18.54 -25.00 -14.27
N PHE A 128 18.00 -24.42 -13.20
CA PHE A 128 16.64 -24.72 -12.74
C PHE A 128 15.75 -23.50 -13.04
N THR A 129 14.57 -23.76 -13.61
CA THR A 129 13.54 -22.77 -13.84
C THR A 129 12.55 -22.85 -12.67
N ALA A 130 12.49 -21.80 -11.85
CA ALA A 130 11.44 -21.65 -10.84
C ALA A 130 10.29 -20.84 -11.45
N VAL A 131 9.07 -21.39 -11.37
CA VAL A 131 7.80 -20.79 -11.82
C VAL A 131 7.13 -20.10 -10.65
#